data_AF-A0A396HEL9-F1
#
_entry.id   AF-A0A396HEL9-F1
#
_cell.length_a   1.000
_cell.length_b   1.000
_cell.length_c   1.000
_cell.angle_alpha   90.00
_cell.angle_beta   90.00
_cell.angle_gamma   90.00
#
_symmetry.space_group_name_H-M   'P 1'
#
loop_
_entity.id
_entity.type
_entity.pdbx_description
1 polymer ?
#
loop_
_entity_poly.entity_id
_entity_poly.type
_entity_poly.pdbx_seq_one_letter_code
_entity_poly.pdbx_strand_id
1 'polypeptide(L)'
;MFYFPSKVNTDGAATRNPRNASTGDIFRDKEGLCIGCVAQNLGNVNAYHGELMAAIIAMEIAQSRNFNHLWLETDSQLVYLALKSSSSIPWKLTFRTDYLPLENNVGRPSNNQSRY
;
A
#
# COMPACT_ATOMS: atom_id res chain seq x y z
N MET A 1 -4.18 -2.79 -24.93
CA MET A 1 -3.73 -1.80 -23.94
C MET A 1 -4.89 -1.56 -22.99
N PHE A 2 -4.78 -1.99 -21.73
CA PHE A 2 -5.81 -1.74 -20.73
C PHE A 2 -5.63 -0.32 -20.21
N TYR A 3 -6.64 0.54 -20.39
CA TYR A 3 -6.61 1.92 -19.90
C TYR A 3 -7.08 1.93 -18.43
N PHE A 4 -6.15 2.14 -17.52
CA PHE A 4 -6.48 2.48 -16.13
C PHE A 4 -6.53 4.01 -16.03
N PRO A 5 -7.63 4.61 -15.53
CA PRO A 5 -7.77 6.05 -15.43
C PRO A 5 -6.74 6.68 -14.48
N SER A 6 -6.13 5.90 -13.57
CA SER A 6 -5.11 6.39 -12.65
C SER A 6 -4.05 5.32 -12.38
N LYS A 7 -2.78 5.65 -12.66
CA LYS A 7 -1.60 4.88 -12.28
C LYS A 7 -0.97 5.50 -11.04
N VAL A 8 -0.34 4.68 -10.20
CA VAL A 8 0.51 5.14 -9.10
C VAL A 8 1.81 4.35 -9.07
N ASN A 9 2.92 5.06 -8.92
CA ASN A 9 4.22 4.49 -8.62
C ASN A 9 4.51 4.69 -7.14
N THR A 10 4.84 3.61 -6.44
CA THR A 10 5.03 3.61 -4.97
C THR A 10 6.44 3.12 -4.64
N ASP A 11 7.12 3.77 -3.70
CA ASP A 11 8.46 3.40 -3.24
C ASP A 11 8.62 3.65 -1.73
N GLY A 12 9.40 2.79 -1.07
CA GLY A 12 9.79 2.87 0.33
C GLY A 12 11.31 2.98 0.48
N ALA A 13 11.79 4.10 1.00
CA ALA A 13 13.22 4.29 1.26
C ALA A 13 13.56 4.04 2.73
N ALA A 14 14.67 3.36 3.01
CA ALA A 14 15.21 3.22 4.37
C ALA A 14 16.73 3.46 4.40
N THR A 15 17.18 4.28 5.36
CA THR A 15 18.62 4.59 5.53
C THR A 15 19.43 3.40 6.05
N ARG A 16 18.81 2.53 6.84
CA ARG A 16 19.36 1.26 7.35
C ARG A 16 18.19 0.40 7.82
N ASN A 17 18.30 -0.91 7.80
CA ASN A 17 17.21 -1.81 8.21
C ASN A 17 17.45 -2.39 9.62
N PRO A 18 16.67 -2.04 10.68
CA PRO A 18 15.69 -0.96 10.80
C PRO A 18 16.31 0.35 11.36
N ARG A 19 15.97 1.49 10.73
CA ARG A 19 16.28 2.88 11.11
C ARG A 19 15.23 3.78 10.43
N ASN A 20 15.56 5.04 10.18
CA ASN A 20 14.68 5.99 9.51
C ASN A 20 14.30 5.46 8.13
N ALA A 21 12.99 5.31 7.93
CA ALA A 21 12.39 5.02 6.66
C ALA A 21 11.32 6.06 6.32
N SER A 22 11.05 6.17 5.04
CA SER A 22 10.03 7.02 4.45
C SER A 22 9.38 6.28 3.29
N THR A 23 8.25 6.80 2.86
CA THR A 23 7.56 6.33 1.68
C THR A 23 7.21 7.50 0.77
N GLY A 24 7.12 7.24 -0.52
CA GLY A 24 6.59 8.20 -1.48
C GLY A 24 5.79 7.53 -2.59
N ASP A 25 4.77 8.24 -3.06
CA ASP A 25 3.89 7.82 -4.14
C ASP A 25 3.76 8.93 -5.17
N ILE A 26 3.67 8.59 -6.46
CA ILE A 26 3.36 9.52 -7.55
C ILE A 26 2.17 9.00 -8.34
N PHE A 27 1.08 9.75 -8.32
CA PHE A 27 -0.14 9.46 -9.09
C PHE A 27 -0.07 10.12 -10.46
N ARG A 28 -0.47 9.36 -11.48
CA ARG A 28 -0.50 9.79 -12.86
C ARG A 28 -1.86 9.53 -13.48
N ASP A 29 -2.32 10.44 -14.32
CA ASP A 29 -3.47 10.19 -15.20
C ASP A 29 -3.08 9.29 -16.38
N LYS A 30 -4.05 9.04 -17.25
CA LYS A 30 -3.88 8.18 -18.43
C LYS A 30 -2.94 8.80 -19.49
N GLU A 31 -2.74 10.11 -19.47
CA GLU A 31 -1.76 10.84 -20.29
C GLU A 31 -0.35 10.78 -19.67
N GLY A 32 -0.21 10.24 -18.46
CA GLY A 32 1.06 10.14 -17.73
C GLY A 32 1.42 11.41 -16.95
N LEU A 33 0.54 12.41 -16.92
CA LEU A 33 0.74 13.65 -16.17
C LEU A 33 0.63 13.38 -14.67
N CYS A 34 1.53 13.99 -13.89
CA CYS A 34 1.48 13.91 -12.43
C CYS A 34 0.25 14.67 -11.91
N ILE A 35 -0.67 13.96 -11.26
CA ILE A 35 -1.90 14.52 -10.68
C ILE A 35 -1.83 14.63 -9.15
N GLY A 36 -0.72 14.18 -8.55
CA GLY A 36 -0.47 14.29 -7.12
C GLY A 36 0.69 13.39 -6.67
N CYS A 37 1.22 13.67 -5.49
CA CYS A 37 2.25 12.86 -4.85
C CYS A 37 2.09 12.81 -3.33
N VAL A 38 2.72 11.80 -2.74
CA VAL A 38 2.83 11.61 -1.29
C VAL A 38 4.31 11.52 -0.95
N ALA A 39 4.68 12.10 0.20
CA ALA A 39 5.96 11.84 0.85
C ALA A 39 5.70 11.81 2.36
N GLN A 40 5.98 10.68 3.01
CA GLN A 40 5.74 10.50 4.44
C GLN A 40 6.96 9.90 5.13
N ASN A 41 7.36 10.51 6.25
CA ASN A 41 8.35 9.95 7.16
C ASN A 41 7.66 8.93 8.08
N LEU A 42 8.17 7.70 8.12
CA LEU A 42 7.60 6.59 8.91
C LEU A 42 8.38 6.33 10.21
N GLY A 43 9.45 7.06 10.45
CA GLY A 43 10.32 6.88 11.59
C GLY A 43 11.10 5.58 11.53
N ASN A 44 11.25 4.91 12.67
CA ASN A 44 12.08 3.71 12.79
C ASN A 44 11.34 2.44 12.38
N VAL A 45 11.32 2.16 11.07
CA VAL A 45 10.74 0.95 10.48
C VAL A 45 11.71 0.32 9.49
N ASN A 46 11.46 -0.93 9.10
CA ASN A 46 12.28 -1.61 8.10
C ASN A 46 11.89 -1.20 6.66
N ALA A 47 12.75 -1.50 5.70
CA ALA A 47 12.53 -1.20 4.29
C ALA A 47 11.21 -1.80 3.78
N TYR A 48 10.94 -3.08 4.08
CA TYR A 48 9.69 -3.74 3.67
C TYR A 48 8.43 -3.05 4.20
N HIS A 49 8.46 -2.54 5.43
CA HIS A 49 7.36 -1.77 6.00
C HIS A 49 7.18 -0.45 5.25
N GLY A 50 8.26 0.23 4.86
CA GLY A 50 8.19 1.45 4.06
C GLY A 50 7.53 1.20 2.70
N GLU A 51 7.98 0.15 2.00
CA GLU A 51 7.46 -0.27 0.71
C GLU A 51 5.97 -0.64 0.77
N LEU A 52 5.61 -1.47 1.75
CA LEU A 52 4.23 -1.89 1.93
C LEU A 52 3.33 -0.72 2.35
N MET A 53 3.85 0.20 3.16
CA MET A 53 3.13 1.39 3.57
C MET A 53 2.83 2.32 2.38
N ALA A 54 3.76 2.46 1.44
CA ALA A 54 3.57 3.17 0.17
C ALA A 54 2.32 2.64 -0.55
N ALA A 55 2.28 1.33 -0.75
CA ALA A 55 1.14 0.68 -1.40
C ALA A 55 -0.18 0.86 -0.64
N ILE A 56 -0.17 0.76 0.69
CA ILE A 56 -1.36 0.95 1.53
C ILE A 56 -1.91 2.38 1.39
N ILE A 57 -1.04 3.38 1.52
CA ILE A 57 -1.44 4.79 1.39
C ILE A 57 -1.96 5.08 -0.01
N ALA A 58 -1.32 4.54 -1.04
CA ALA A 58 -1.75 4.70 -2.41
C ALA A 58 -3.18 4.17 -2.64
N MET A 59 -3.51 3.00 -2.08
CA MET A 59 -4.85 2.42 -2.12
C MET A 59 -5.87 3.21 -1.31
N GLU A 60 -5.52 3.68 -0.10
CA GLU A 60 -6.39 4.53 0.72
C GLU A 60 -6.76 5.84 -0.01
N ILE A 61 -5.78 6.48 -0.65
CA ILE A 61 -5.99 7.71 -1.44
C ILE A 61 -6.88 7.40 -2.64
N ALA A 62 -6.60 6.32 -3.38
CA ALA A 62 -7.41 5.92 -4.52
C ALA A 62 -8.88 5.70 -4.12
N GLN A 63 -9.12 5.02 -3.00
CA GLN A 63 -10.47 4.83 -2.47
C GLN A 63 -11.11 6.18 -2.09
N SER A 64 -10.40 7.07 -1.40
CA SER A 64 -10.92 8.39 -1.01
C SER A 64 -11.26 9.28 -2.22
N ARG A 65 -10.60 9.06 -3.36
CA ARG A 65 -10.80 9.80 -4.62
C ARG A 65 -11.72 9.10 -5.61
N ASN A 66 -12.33 7.98 -5.23
CA ASN A 66 -13.16 7.14 -6.11
C ASN A 66 -12.44 6.69 -7.39
N PHE A 67 -11.14 6.41 -7.29
CA PHE A 67 -10.38 5.80 -8.37
C PHE A 67 -10.71 4.31 -8.42
N ASN A 68 -11.78 3.97 -9.14
CA ASN A 68 -12.32 2.61 -9.24
C ASN A 68 -11.35 1.60 -9.89
N HIS A 69 -10.34 2.09 -10.62
CA HIS A 69 -9.36 1.29 -11.35
C HIS A 69 -7.98 1.92 -11.18
N LEU A 70 -7.21 1.40 -10.22
CA LEU A 70 -5.86 1.84 -9.90
C LEU A 70 -4.82 0.87 -10.46
N TRP A 71 -3.88 1.35 -11.26
CA TRP A 71 -2.66 0.59 -11.58
C TRP A 71 -1.58 0.94 -10.56
N LEU A 72 -1.36 0.06 -9.58
CA LEU A 72 -0.30 0.22 -8.59
C LEU A 72 0.98 -0.47 -9.07
N GLU A 73 2.05 0.30 -9.19
CA GLU A 73 3.37 -0.17 -9.62
C GLU A 73 4.38 0.01 -8.48
N THR A 74 5.00 -1.09 -8.08
CA THR A 74 6.06 -1.18 -7.07
C THR A 74 7.18 -2.07 -7.64
N ASP A 75 8.43 -1.78 -7.28
CA ASP A 75 9.60 -2.62 -7.58
C ASP A 75 9.84 -3.68 -6.49
N SER A 76 9.05 -3.67 -5.41
CA SER A 76 9.17 -4.61 -4.31
C SER A 76 8.37 -5.90 -4.54
N GLN A 77 9.08 -6.99 -4.84
CA GLN A 77 8.47 -8.32 -4.99
C GLN A 77 7.72 -8.77 -3.71
N LEU A 78 8.20 -8.37 -2.52
CA LEU A 78 7.54 -8.67 -1.26
C LEU A 78 6.19 -7.97 -1.13
N VAL A 79 6.09 -6.71 -1.58
CA VAL A 79 4.81 -5.97 -1.61
C VAL A 79 3.85 -6.63 -2.59
N TYR A 80 4.31 -6.98 -3.80
CA TYR A 80 3.48 -7.72 -4.76
C TYR A 80 2.89 -9.00 -4.15
N LEU A 81 3.71 -9.80 -3.47
CA LEU A 81 3.26 -11.03 -2.80
C LEU A 81 2.26 -10.73 -1.66
N ALA A 82 2.47 -9.66 -0.91
CA ALA A 82 1.59 -9.26 0.20
C ALA A 82 0.22 -8.76 -0.27
N LEU A 83 0.17 -8.02 -1.37
CA LEU A 83 -1.09 -7.54 -1.97
C LEU A 83 -1.87 -8.67 -2.63
N LYS A 84 -1.17 -9.64 -3.22
CA LYS A 84 -1.78 -10.85 -3.76
C LYS A 84 -2.26 -11.78 -2.66
N SER A 85 -1.56 -11.85 -1.53
CA SER A 85 -1.83 -12.79 -0.45
C SER A 85 -1.64 -12.12 0.91
N SER A 86 -2.75 -11.88 1.62
CA SER A 86 -2.79 -11.18 2.90
C SER A 86 -1.98 -11.85 4.02
N SER A 87 -1.48 -13.07 3.83
CA SER A 87 -0.64 -13.80 4.79
C SER A 87 0.75 -13.17 4.99
N SER A 88 1.25 -12.39 4.03
CA SER A 88 2.57 -11.75 4.10
C SER A 88 2.53 -10.32 4.65
N ILE A 89 1.35 -9.81 4.98
CA ILE A 89 1.17 -8.48 5.59
C ILE A 89 1.54 -8.57 7.08
N PRO A 90 2.50 -7.75 7.58
CA PRO A 90 2.80 -7.68 9.00
C PRO A 90 1.53 -7.34 9.80
N TRP A 91 1.28 -8.05 10.90
CA TRP A 91 0.09 -7.86 11.76
C TRP A 91 -0.14 -6.39 12.19
N LYS A 92 0.94 -5.60 12.31
CA LYS A 92 0.84 -4.18 12.66
C LYS A 92 0.13 -3.34 11.59
N LEU A 93 0.09 -3.82 10.34
CA LEU A 93 -0.52 -3.14 9.19
C LEU A 93 -1.88 -3.71 8.80
N THR A 94 -2.30 -4.83 9.39
CA THR A 94 -3.54 -5.50 8.97
C THR A 94 -4.77 -4.62 9.17
N PHE A 95 -4.83 -3.86 10.27
CA PHE A 95 -5.94 -2.94 10.55
C PHE A 95 -6.19 -1.90 9.46
N ARG A 96 -5.13 -1.46 8.76
CA ARG A 96 -5.27 -0.49 7.65
C ARG A 96 -5.69 -1.18 6.35
N THR A 97 -5.28 -2.43 6.17
CA THR A 97 -5.59 -3.21 4.97
C THR A 97 -6.95 -3.89 5.00
N ASP A 98 -7.56 -4.05 6.18
CA ASP A 98 -8.84 -4.77 6.36
C ASP A 98 -10.01 -4.14 5.57
N TYR A 99 -9.93 -2.84 5.25
CA TYR A 99 -10.95 -2.11 4.49
C TYR A 99 -10.61 -1.95 2.99
N LEU A 100 -9.45 -2.45 2.56
CA LEU A 100 -8.96 -2.31 1.18
C LEU A 100 -9.33 -3.54 0.33
N PRO A 101 -9.63 -3.35 -0.96
CA PRO A 101 -9.98 -4.46 -1.86
C PRO A 101 -8.72 -5.23 -2.30
N LEU A 102 -8.20 -6.09 -1.42
CA LEU A 102 -7.14 -7.05 -1.73
C LEU A 102 -7.71 -8.26 -2.51
N GLU A 103 -6.93 -8.85 -3.42
CA GLU A 103 -7.39 -9.95 -4.31
C GLU A 103 -7.92 -11.19 -3.57
N ASN A 104 -7.62 -11.36 -2.28
CA ASN A 104 -7.96 -12.55 -1.50
C ASN A 104 -8.66 -12.24 -0.16
N ASN A 105 -9.66 -11.36 -0.14
CA ASN A 105 -10.59 -11.24 0.99
C ASN A 105 -11.53 -12.47 1.09
N VAL A 106 -10.94 -13.65 1.28
CA VAL A 106 -11.63 -14.83 1.84
C VAL A 106 -11.57 -14.67 3.36
N GLY A 107 -12.74 -14.61 3.97
CA GLY A 107 -12.97 -14.12 5.33
C GLY A 107 -11.93 -14.54 6.37
N ARG A 108 -11.38 -13.55 7.08
CA ARG A 108 -10.74 -13.77 8.39
C ARG A 108 -11.82 -13.74 9.47
N PRO A 109 -11.77 -14.65 10.46
CA PRO A 109 -12.79 -14.71 11.50
C PRO A 109 -12.79 -13.41 12.30
N SER A 110 -13.99 -12.93 12.61
CA SER A 110 -14.20 -11.83 13.55
C SER A 110 -13.55 -12.19 14.88
N ASN A 111 -12.59 -11.36 15.32
CA ASN A 111 -12.07 -11.44 16.68
C ASN A 111 -13.18 -11.01 17.64
N ASN A 112 -14.00 -11.95 18.06
CA ASN A 112 -14.65 -11.87 19.36
C ASN A 112 -13.56 -12.01 20.43
N GLN A 113 -12.86 -10.91 20.71
CA GLN A 113 -12.21 -10.73 22.01
C GLN A 113 -13.31 -10.60 23.05
N SER A 114 -13.66 -11.72 23.68
CA SER A 114 -14.24 -11.71 25.01
C SER A 114 -13.20 -11.06 25.94
N ARG A 115 -13.56 -9.87 26.42
CA ARG A 115 -13.02 -9.32 27.68
C ARG A 115 -13.07 -10.42 28.74
N TYR A 116 -11.92 -10.75 29.31
CA TYR A 116 -11.69 -10.97 30.75
C TYR A 116 -10.21 -10.74 31.03
#